data_AF-A0A8X7BAE2-F1
#
_entry.id   AF-A0A8X7BAE2-F1
#
_cell.length_a   1.000
_cell.length_b   1.000
_cell.length_c   1.000
_cell.angle_alpha   90.00
_cell.angle_beta   90.00
_cell.angle_gamma   90.00
#
_symmetry.space_group_name_H-M   'P 1'
#
loop_
_entity.id
_entity.type
_entity.pdbx_description
1 polymer ?
#
loop_
_entity_poly.entity_id
_entity_poly.type
_entity_poly.pdbx_seq_one_letter_code
_entity_poly.pdbx_strand_id
1 'polypeptide(L)'
;MHFPLEIQCHLKGKQIPNSSSVLNLSPFLDKNSILRVGGRLKHSSLTVNQKHPMLISNKSHNSNLLINYYPVFHFHTGVESTIANIRSEFWIINCRNKEGKEKIENFIASEGIVWHFNPPATPHFGDLWEAGIKILKSHLKRVIGNTIPTYEEFVTLVTQVEAVLNSRPLTKLSSDPNDSILTPAHFWLELP
;
A
#
# COMPACT_ATOMS: atom_id res chain seq x y z
N MET A 1 -9.81 -24.15 -5.05
CA MET A 1 -8.61 -23.85 -5.87
C MET A 1 -8.97 -22.72 -6.82
N HIS A 2 -8.15 -21.67 -6.92
CA HIS A 2 -8.42 -20.54 -7.83
C HIS A 2 -8.10 -20.94 -9.27
N PHE A 3 -8.94 -20.57 -10.25
CA PHE A 3 -8.69 -20.76 -11.69
C PHE A 3 -8.35 -22.21 -12.13
N PRO A 4 -9.19 -23.21 -11.79
CA PRO A 4 -8.87 -24.63 -12.08
C PRO A 4 -8.76 -24.93 -13.58
N LEU A 5 -9.55 -24.25 -14.42
CA LEU A 5 -9.53 -24.41 -15.87
C LEU A 5 -8.19 -23.92 -16.45
N GLU A 6 -7.75 -22.73 -16.04
CA GLU A 6 -6.53 -22.09 -16.53
C GLU A 6 -5.27 -22.85 -16.09
N ILE A 7 -5.29 -23.38 -14.87
CA ILE A 7 -4.24 -24.29 -14.36
C ILE A 7 -4.20 -25.56 -15.21
N GLN A 8 -5.35 -26.19 -15.48
CA GLN A 8 -5.40 -27.39 -16.33
C GLN A 8 -4.93 -27.12 -17.76
N CYS A 9 -5.25 -25.96 -18.34
CA CYS A 9 -4.75 -25.57 -19.65
C CYS A 9 -3.22 -25.54 -19.67
N HIS A 10 -2.59 -24.89 -18.68
CA HIS A 10 -1.14 -24.83 -18.57
C HIS A 10 -0.49 -26.21 -18.38
N LEU A 11 -1.04 -27.03 -17.48
CA LEU A 11 -0.52 -28.38 -17.23
C LEU A 11 -0.60 -29.28 -18.48
N LYS A 12 -1.58 -29.05 -19.35
CA LYS A 12 -1.78 -29.79 -20.61
C LYS A 12 -1.11 -29.13 -21.82
N GLY A 13 -0.35 -28.05 -21.64
CA GLY A 13 0.26 -27.28 -22.74
C GLY A 13 -0.76 -26.66 -23.70
N LYS A 14 -2.01 -26.47 -23.26
CA LYS A 14 -3.10 -25.86 -24.04
C LYS A 14 -3.18 -24.37 -23.76
N GLN A 15 -3.63 -23.62 -24.76
CA GLN A 15 -3.95 -22.21 -24.56
C GLN A 15 -5.13 -22.03 -23.61
N ILE A 16 -5.11 -20.96 -22.83
CA ILE A 16 -6.25 -20.54 -22.01
C ILE A 16 -7.37 -20.06 -22.95
N PRO A 17 -8.65 -20.37 -22.64
CA PRO A 17 -9.76 -19.91 -23.46
C PRO A 17 -9.82 -18.39 -23.58
N ASN A 18 -10.19 -17.90 -24.78
CA ASN A 18 -10.31 -16.47 -25.04
C ASN A 18 -11.35 -15.76 -24.15
N SER A 19 -12.30 -16.51 -23.58
CA SER A 19 -13.31 -16.03 -22.65
C SER A 19 -12.82 -15.87 -21.21
N SER A 20 -11.61 -16.35 -20.88
CA SER A 20 -11.10 -16.29 -19.51
C SER A 20 -10.77 -14.84 -19.11
N SER A 21 -11.30 -14.42 -17.96
CA SER A 21 -11.06 -13.10 -17.38
C SER A 21 -9.59 -12.79 -17.09
N VAL A 22 -8.72 -13.80 -17.04
CA VAL A 22 -7.29 -13.64 -16.75
C VAL A 22 -6.40 -13.70 -17.98
N LEU A 23 -6.92 -13.99 -19.18
CA LEU A 23 -6.11 -14.16 -20.38
C LEU A 23 -5.22 -12.93 -20.68
N ASN A 24 -5.80 -11.73 -20.54
CA ASN A 24 -5.11 -10.46 -20.78
C ASN A 24 -4.00 -10.14 -19.76
N LEU A 25 -3.87 -10.95 -18.70
CA LEU A 25 -2.84 -10.84 -17.68
C LEU A 25 -1.60 -11.71 -18.01
N SER A 26 -1.57 -12.32 -19.21
CA SER A 26 -0.53 -13.25 -19.66
C SER A 26 -0.16 -14.26 -18.57
N PRO A 27 -1.15 -14.99 -18.02
CA PRO A 27 -0.96 -15.78 -16.82
C PRO A 27 -0.03 -16.96 -17.09
N PHE A 28 0.75 -17.37 -16.09
CA PHE A 28 1.64 -18.53 -16.17
C PHE A 28 1.71 -19.27 -14.82
N LEU A 29 2.15 -20.53 -14.83
CA LEU A 29 2.39 -21.30 -13.61
C LEU A 29 3.83 -21.13 -13.13
N ASP A 30 4.02 -20.86 -11.84
CA ASP A 30 5.34 -20.90 -11.22
C ASP A 30 5.79 -22.33 -10.86
N LYS A 31 6.99 -22.44 -10.27
CA LYS A 31 7.57 -23.72 -9.81
C LYS A 31 6.71 -24.46 -8.77
N ASN A 32 5.79 -23.77 -8.10
CA ASN A 32 4.88 -24.32 -7.09
C ASN A 32 3.48 -24.58 -7.67
N SER A 33 3.30 -24.53 -9.00
CA SER A 33 2.01 -24.66 -9.67
C SER A 33 0.99 -23.58 -9.28
N ILE A 34 1.47 -22.40 -8.88
CA ILE A 34 0.63 -21.24 -8.58
C ILE A 34 0.48 -20.40 -9.84
N LEU A 35 -0.76 -20.03 -10.18
CA LEU A 35 -1.05 -19.15 -11.30
C LEU A 35 -0.70 -17.69 -10.95
N ARG A 36 0.14 -17.07 -11.77
CA ARG A 36 0.66 -15.71 -11.58
C ARG A 36 0.46 -14.83 -12.80
N VAL A 37 0.48 -13.51 -12.58
CA VAL A 37 0.45 -12.49 -13.64
C VAL A 37 1.79 -12.41 -14.36
N GLY A 38 1.77 -12.40 -15.70
CA GLY A 38 2.95 -12.21 -16.54
C GLY A 38 3.02 -10.82 -17.19
N GLY A 39 4.00 -10.64 -18.07
CA GLY A 39 4.06 -9.50 -19.01
C GLY A 39 4.90 -8.32 -18.53
N ARG A 40 4.25 -7.15 -18.36
CA ARG A 40 4.85 -5.80 -18.45
C ARG A 40 6.08 -5.54 -17.58
N LEU A 41 6.22 -6.21 -16.44
CA LEU A 41 7.29 -5.96 -15.46
C LEU A 41 8.46 -6.97 -15.53
N LYS A 42 8.48 -7.87 -16.54
CA LYS A 42 9.45 -8.96 -16.64
C LYS A 42 10.92 -8.52 -16.53
N HIS A 43 11.26 -7.34 -17.08
CA HIS A 43 12.63 -6.82 -17.12
C HIS A 43 12.96 -5.79 -16.03
N SER A 44 12.05 -5.56 -15.08
CA SER A 44 12.30 -4.62 -13.98
C SER A 44 13.30 -5.19 -12.97
N SER A 45 13.82 -4.36 -12.07
CA SER A 45 14.63 -4.79 -10.91
C SER A 45 13.80 -5.19 -9.69
N LEU A 46 12.46 -5.27 -9.83
CA LEU A 46 11.54 -5.61 -8.74
C LEU A 46 11.68 -7.04 -8.24
N THR A 47 11.11 -7.32 -7.06
CA THR A 47 11.04 -8.69 -6.52
C THR A 47 10.16 -9.58 -7.40
N VAL A 48 10.33 -10.90 -7.29
CA VAL A 48 9.56 -11.88 -8.09
C VAL A 48 8.06 -11.72 -7.87
N ASN A 49 7.61 -11.50 -6.62
CA ASN A 49 6.19 -11.32 -6.31
C ASN A 49 5.62 -10.03 -6.89
N GLN A 50 6.40 -8.94 -6.86
CA GLN A 50 5.97 -7.67 -7.47
C GLN A 50 5.90 -7.73 -8.99
N LYS A 51 6.82 -8.47 -9.63
CA LYS A 51 6.80 -8.71 -11.09
C LYS A 51 5.65 -9.62 -11.49
N HIS A 52 5.44 -10.66 -10.68
CA HIS A 52 4.56 -11.78 -10.97
C HIS A 52 3.63 -12.07 -9.79
N PRO A 53 2.71 -11.15 -9.49
CA PRO A 53 1.79 -11.32 -8.37
C PRO A 53 0.88 -12.52 -8.58
N MET A 54 0.54 -13.18 -7.47
CA MET A 54 -0.32 -14.37 -7.49
C MET A 54 -1.76 -14.00 -7.86
N LEU A 55 -2.37 -14.73 -8.79
CA LEU A 55 -3.75 -14.48 -9.19
C LEU A 55 -4.73 -14.99 -8.12
N ILE A 56 -5.63 -14.10 -7.71
CA ILE A 56 -6.67 -14.36 -6.72
C ILE A 56 -8.04 -14.05 -7.33
N SER A 57 -9.00 -14.95 -7.13
CA SER A 57 -10.40 -14.68 -7.49
C SER A 57 -11.04 -13.68 -6.52
N ASN A 58 -11.70 -12.64 -7.03
CA ASN A 58 -12.42 -11.65 -6.20
C ASN A 58 -13.50 -12.28 -5.32
N LYS A 59 -14.10 -13.40 -5.75
CA LYS A 59 -15.18 -14.10 -5.05
C LYS A 59 -14.71 -15.09 -3.99
N SER A 60 -13.40 -15.23 -3.81
CA SER A 60 -12.84 -16.21 -2.88
C SER A 60 -12.86 -15.73 -1.43
N HIS A 61 -12.69 -16.67 -0.50
CA HIS A 61 -12.42 -16.32 0.89
C HIS A 61 -11.08 -15.57 1.05
N ASN A 62 -10.04 -15.98 0.30
CA ASN A 62 -8.72 -15.35 0.39
C ASN A 62 -8.74 -13.86 -0.02
N SER A 63 -9.55 -13.47 -1.01
CA SER A 63 -9.69 -12.06 -1.35
C SER A 63 -10.32 -11.26 -0.22
N ASN A 64 -11.28 -11.83 0.53
CA ASN A 64 -11.84 -11.18 1.73
C ASN A 64 -10.74 -10.99 2.78
N LEU A 65 -9.95 -12.04 3.07
CA LEU A 65 -8.88 -11.94 4.06
C LEU A 65 -7.85 -10.87 3.69
N LEU A 66 -7.45 -10.79 2.42
CA LEU A 66 -6.53 -9.75 1.94
C LEU A 66 -7.16 -8.35 2.07
N ILE A 67 -8.43 -8.19 1.68
CA ILE A 67 -9.14 -6.91 1.78
C ILE A 67 -9.30 -6.47 3.24
N ASN A 68 -9.49 -7.41 4.17
CA ASN A 68 -9.65 -7.09 5.58
C ASN A 68 -8.31 -6.81 6.26
N TYR A 69 -7.22 -7.43 5.81
CA TYR A 69 -5.90 -7.28 6.40
C TYR A 69 -5.19 -5.99 6.00
N TYR A 70 -5.12 -5.72 4.69
CA TYR A 70 -4.24 -4.67 4.14
C TYR A 70 -4.58 -3.23 4.57
N PRO A 71 -5.86 -2.80 4.64
CA PRO A 71 -6.20 -1.46 5.10
C PRO A 71 -5.75 -1.19 6.53
N VAL A 72 -5.97 -2.15 7.44
CA VAL A 72 -5.60 -2.01 8.86
C VAL A 72 -4.09 -2.06 9.02
N PHE A 73 -3.42 -3.00 8.35
CA PHE A 73 -1.97 -3.17 8.45
C PHE A 73 -1.18 -1.95 7.95
N HIS A 74 -1.68 -1.24 6.94
CA HIS A 74 -1.00 -0.08 6.37
C HIS A 74 -1.47 1.28 6.91
N PHE A 75 -1.97 1.33 8.16
CA PHE A 75 -2.43 2.56 8.81
C PHE A 75 -3.65 3.18 8.13
N HIS A 76 -4.68 2.37 7.94
CA HIS A 76 -6.02 2.80 7.53
C HIS A 76 -6.10 3.36 6.11
N THR A 77 -5.36 2.77 5.16
CA THR A 77 -5.32 3.24 3.77
C THR A 77 -6.66 3.19 3.05
N GLY A 78 -6.86 4.16 2.15
CA GLY A 78 -8.06 4.25 1.32
C GLY A 78 -8.07 3.22 0.20
N VAL A 79 -9.18 3.12 -0.52
CA VAL A 79 -9.45 2.06 -1.51
C VAL A 79 -8.31 1.86 -2.51
N GLU A 80 -7.88 2.93 -3.20
CA GLU A 80 -6.85 2.82 -4.23
C GLU A 80 -5.48 2.44 -3.66
N SER A 81 -5.14 2.97 -2.48
CA SER A 81 -3.91 2.63 -1.77
C SER A 81 -3.93 1.18 -1.30
N THR A 82 -5.04 0.70 -0.74
CA THR A 82 -5.25 -0.71 -0.38
C THR A 82 -5.07 -1.61 -1.60
N ILE A 83 -5.68 -1.26 -2.75
CA ILE A 83 -5.52 -2.02 -3.99
C ILE A 83 -4.04 -2.03 -4.43
N ALA A 84 -3.34 -0.90 -4.33
CA ALA A 84 -1.92 -0.81 -4.68
C ALA A 84 -1.05 -1.67 -3.75
N ASN A 85 -1.31 -1.65 -2.44
CA ASN A 85 -0.59 -2.44 -1.45
C ASN A 85 -0.82 -3.93 -1.67
N ILE A 86 -2.06 -4.37 -1.90
CA ILE A 86 -2.37 -5.77 -2.26
C ILE A 86 -1.60 -6.17 -3.53
N ARG A 87 -1.53 -5.29 -4.54
CA ARG A 87 -0.84 -5.54 -5.81
C ARG A 87 0.67 -5.68 -5.71
N SER A 88 1.27 -5.33 -4.58
CA SER A 88 2.69 -5.61 -4.34
C SER A 88 2.98 -7.13 -4.29
N GLU A 89 1.97 -7.95 -3.96
CA GLU A 89 2.12 -9.41 -3.84
C GLU A 89 1.02 -10.23 -4.53
N PHE A 90 -0.21 -9.71 -4.57
CA PHE A 90 -1.40 -10.41 -5.03
C PHE A 90 -2.16 -9.63 -6.09
N TRP A 91 -2.70 -10.35 -7.08
CA TRP A 91 -3.56 -9.78 -8.10
C TRP A 91 -4.99 -10.30 -7.96
N ILE A 92 -5.81 -9.57 -7.21
CA ILE A 92 -7.25 -9.83 -7.15
C ILE A 92 -7.87 -9.39 -8.48
N ILE A 93 -8.43 -10.34 -9.24
CA ILE A 93 -9.08 -10.03 -10.52
C ILE A 93 -10.25 -9.08 -10.31
N ASN A 94 -10.49 -8.17 -11.26
CA ASN A 94 -11.59 -7.22 -11.19
C ASN A 94 -11.66 -6.37 -9.90
N CYS A 95 -10.61 -6.31 -9.08
CA CYS A 95 -10.64 -5.60 -7.80
C CYS A 95 -10.91 -4.09 -7.93
N ARG A 96 -10.59 -3.50 -9.10
CA ARG A 96 -10.87 -2.09 -9.41
C ARG A 96 -12.26 -1.84 -10.00
N ASN A 97 -13.05 -2.89 -10.26
CA ASN A 97 -14.43 -2.69 -10.71
C ASN A 97 -15.29 -2.16 -9.55
N LYS A 98 -16.53 -1.75 -9.86
CA LYS A 98 -17.46 -1.20 -8.87
C LYS A 98 -17.62 -2.13 -7.65
N GLU A 99 -17.92 -3.40 -7.87
CA GLU A 99 -18.11 -4.42 -6.81
C GLU A 99 -16.86 -4.60 -5.91
N GLY A 100 -15.67 -4.64 -6.52
CA GLY A 100 -14.40 -4.80 -5.80
C GLY A 100 -14.05 -3.57 -4.97
N LYS A 101 -14.34 -2.37 -5.48
CA LYS A 101 -14.18 -1.12 -4.74
C LYS A 101 -15.17 -1.03 -3.58
N GLU A 102 -16.45 -1.26 -3.83
CA GLU A 102 -17.51 -1.25 -2.81
C GLU A 102 -17.18 -2.22 -1.67
N LYS A 103 -16.63 -3.40 -1.97
CA LYS A 103 -16.20 -4.36 -0.96
C LYS A 103 -15.09 -3.84 -0.04
N ILE A 104 -14.12 -3.12 -0.60
CA ILE A 104 -13.04 -2.49 0.17
C ILE A 104 -13.59 -1.30 0.96
N GLU A 105 -14.42 -0.46 0.33
CA GLU A 105 -15.07 0.68 0.98
C GLU A 105 -15.92 0.26 2.17
N ASN A 106 -16.74 -0.78 2.02
CA ASN A 106 -17.59 -1.31 3.08
C ASN A 106 -16.76 -1.82 4.27
N PHE A 107 -15.64 -2.49 4.01
CA PHE A 107 -14.75 -2.96 5.06
C PHE A 107 -14.07 -1.78 5.78
N ILE A 108 -13.50 -0.84 5.02
CA ILE A 108 -12.89 0.37 5.57
C ILE A 108 -13.89 1.12 6.46
N ALA A 109 -15.13 1.27 5.99
CA ALA A 109 -16.22 1.89 6.76
C ALA A 109 -16.60 1.08 8.02
N SER A 110 -16.62 -0.25 7.96
CA SER A 110 -16.91 -1.09 9.15
C SER A 110 -15.83 -1.01 10.22
N GLU A 111 -14.58 -0.74 9.83
CA GLU A 111 -13.47 -0.47 10.75
C GLU A 111 -13.46 0.99 11.27
N GLY A 112 -14.50 1.79 10.98
CA GLY A 112 -14.60 3.18 11.41
C GLY A 112 -13.64 4.13 10.68
N ILE A 113 -13.03 3.69 9.57
CA ILE A 113 -12.10 4.50 8.79
C ILE A 113 -12.88 5.40 7.83
N VAL A 114 -12.88 6.70 8.09
CA VAL A 114 -13.60 7.68 7.27
C VAL A 114 -12.62 8.50 6.43
N TRP A 115 -12.64 8.29 5.12
CA TRP A 115 -11.83 9.05 4.16
C TRP A 115 -12.49 10.39 3.83
N HIS A 116 -11.81 11.47 4.21
CA HIS A 116 -12.21 12.84 3.86
C HIS A 116 -11.29 13.36 2.76
N PHE A 117 -11.84 13.59 1.57
CA PHE A 117 -11.11 14.23 0.49
C PHE A 117 -11.20 15.75 0.63
N ASN A 118 -10.10 16.43 0.37
CA ASN A 118 -10.11 17.88 0.29
C ASN A 118 -11.09 18.31 -0.82
N PRO A 119 -11.97 19.29 -0.57
CA PRO A 119 -12.85 19.82 -1.61
C PRO A 119 -12.04 20.29 -2.84
N PRO A 120 -12.63 20.21 -4.04
CA PRO A 120 -11.97 20.74 -5.23
C PRO A 120 -11.67 22.24 -5.04
N ALA A 121 -10.49 22.67 -5.49
CA ALA A 121 -10.00 24.05 -5.41
C ALA A 121 -9.80 24.63 -3.99
N THR A 122 -9.73 23.79 -2.94
CA THR A 122 -9.39 24.25 -1.58
C THR A 122 -8.04 23.68 -1.11
N PRO A 123 -6.89 24.14 -1.68
CA PRO A 123 -5.57 23.63 -1.32
C PRO A 123 -5.22 23.88 0.16
N HIS A 124 -5.80 24.91 0.78
CA HIS A 124 -5.55 25.27 2.18
C HIS A 124 -5.95 24.17 3.19
N PHE A 125 -6.86 23.25 2.81
CA PHE A 125 -7.16 22.08 3.66
C PHE A 125 -6.00 21.06 3.71
N GLY A 126 -5.02 21.16 2.81
CA GLY A 126 -3.80 20.37 2.78
C GLY A 126 -2.61 21.00 3.50
N ASP A 127 -2.72 22.25 3.98
CA ASP A 127 -1.58 23.06 4.44
C ASP A 127 -0.74 22.37 5.52
N LEU A 128 -1.38 21.65 6.45
CA LEU A 128 -0.66 20.94 7.52
C LEU A 128 0.21 19.79 6.97
N TRP A 129 -0.36 18.98 6.07
CA TRP A 129 0.36 17.87 5.44
C TRP A 129 1.48 18.39 4.52
N GLU A 130 1.23 19.47 3.79
CA GLU A 130 2.23 20.13 2.96
C GLU A 130 3.38 20.72 3.79
N ALA A 131 3.08 21.32 4.95
CA ALA A 131 4.08 21.77 5.90
C ALA A 131 4.93 20.61 6.42
N GLY A 132 4.31 19.47 6.77
CA GLY A 132 5.01 18.25 7.15
C GLY A 132 5.96 17.74 6.07
N ILE A 133 5.46 17.64 4.82
CA ILE A 133 6.26 17.24 3.65
C ILE A 133 7.43 18.22 3.43
N LYS A 134 7.20 19.52 3.59
CA LYS A 134 8.24 20.54 3.45
C LYS A 134 9.35 20.37 4.49
N ILE A 135 9.00 20.08 5.74
CA ILE A 135 9.98 19.82 6.80
C ILE A 135 10.77 18.54 6.50
N LEU A 136 10.09 17.44 6.16
CA LEU A 136 10.73 16.18 5.76
C LEU A 136 11.76 16.40 4.64
N LYS A 137 11.34 17.03 3.54
CA LYS A 137 12.22 17.33 2.39
C LYS A 137 13.40 18.21 2.77
N SER A 138 13.19 19.19 3.65
CA SER A 138 14.25 20.07 4.15
C SER A 138 15.31 19.29 4.92
N HIS A 139 14.91 18.40 5.83
CA HIS A 139 15.83 17.54 6.56
C HIS A 139 16.59 16.58 5.63
N LEU A 140 15.88 15.91 4.71
CA LEU A 140 16.52 15.03 3.73
C LEU A 140 17.57 15.79 2.90
N LYS A 141 17.22 16.96 2.35
CA LYS A 141 18.15 17.77 1.55
C LYS A 141 19.38 18.21 2.35
N ARG A 142 19.21 18.54 3.62
CA ARG A 142 20.29 19.00 4.49
C ARG A 142 21.26 17.88 4.87
N VAL A 143 20.77 16.65 5.03
CA VAL A 143 21.60 15.50 5.42
C VAL A 143 22.23 14.81 4.21
N ILE A 144 21.49 14.63 3.10
CA ILE A 144 21.99 13.99 1.88
C ILE A 144 23.03 14.87 1.16
N GLY A 145 22.78 16.18 1.10
CA GLY A 145 23.62 17.10 0.33
C GLY A 145 23.69 16.70 -1.15
N ASN A 146 24.90 16.44 -1.65
CA ASN A 146 25.17 16.02 -3.03
C ASN A 146 25.45 14.52 -3.18
N THR A 147 25.24 13.73 -2.13
CA THR A 147 25.49 12.28 -2.16
C THR A 147 24.29 11.54 -2.78
N ILE A 148 24.55 10.38 -3.39
CA ILE A 148 23.50 9.45 -3.84
C ILE A 148 23.47 8.30 -2.83
N PRO A 149 22.50 8.28 -1.90
CA PRO A 149 22.45 7.24 -0.90
C PRO A 149 22.07 5.90 -1.53
N THR A 150 22.63 4.83 -0.99
CA THR A 150 22.12 3.48 -1.22
C THR A 150 20.71 3.33 -0.63
N TYR A 151 20.01 2.25 -0.97
CA TYR A 151 18.68 1.97 -0.43
C TYR A 151 18.69 1.93 1.11
N GLU A 152 19.65 1.22 1.71
CA GLU A 152 19.76 1.07 3.16
C GLU A 152 20.07 2.41 3.86
N GLU A 153 20.96 3.22 3.28
CA GLU A 153 21.27 4.56 3.81
C GLU A 153 20.06 5.48 3.72
N PHE A 154 19.31 5.43 2.61
CA PHE A 154 18.13 6.23 2.43
C PHE A 154 17.01 5.84 3.41
N VAL A 155 16.76 4.54 3.58
CA VAL A 155 15.78 4.03 4.55
C VAL A 155 16.16 4.47 5.96
N THR A 156 17.41 4.27 6.36
CA THR A 156 17.91 4.68 7.68
C THR A 156 17.72 6.18 7.90
N LEU A 157 18.07 6.99 6.91
CA LEU A 157 17.92 8.44 6.99
C LEU A 157 16.44 8.84 7.15
N VAL A 158 15.55 8.26 6.35
CA VAL A 158 14.11 8.55 6.44
C VAL A 158 13.58 8.18 7.83
N THR A 159 13.95 7.02 8.38
CA THR A 159 13.57 6.61 9.75
C THR A 159 14.08 7.59 10.81
N GLN A 160 15.30 8.11 10.68
CA GLN A 160 15.83 9.12 11.60
C GLN A 160 15.07 10.45 11.50
N VAL A 161 14.77 10.91 10.29
CA VAL A 161 14.00 12.13 10.09
C VAL A 161 12.57 11.98 10.61
N GLU A 162 11.94 10.82 10.39
CA GLU A 162 10.65 10.48 10.96
C GLU A 162 10.67 10.54 12.49
N ALA A 163 11.66 9.90 13.13
CA ALA A 163 11.79 9.94 14.59
C ALA A 163 11.91 11.39 15.11
N VAL A 164 12.69 12.23 14.44
CA VAL A 164 12.82 13.66 14.77
C VAL A 164 11.51 14.42 14.61
N LEU A 165 10.76 14.16 13.54
CA LEU A 165 9.47 14.80 13.31
C LEU A 165 8.46 14.41 14.39
N ASN A 166 8.44 13.14 14.78
CA ASN A 166 7.49 12.61 15.74
C ASN A 166 7.82 12.95 17.19
N SER A 167 9.10 13.17 17.51
CA SER A 167 9.54 13.63 18.83
C SER A 167 9.53 15.15 18.98
N ARG A 168 9.24 15.90 17.91
CA ARG A 168 9.29 17.36 17.92
C ARG A 168 8.09 17.92 18.69
N PRO A 169 8.30 18.80 19.68
CA PRO A 169 7.21 19.50 20.35
C PRO A 169 6.30 20.27 19.40
N LEU A 170 4.98 20.09 19.56
CA LEU A 170 3.95 20.89 18.89
C LEU A 170 3.68 22.20 19.62
N THR A 171 3.94 22.23 20.92
CA THR A 171 3.75 23.39 21.79
C THR A 171 5.10 23.92 22.29
N LYS A 172 5.10 25.13 22.84
CA LYS A 172 6.26 25.66 23.55
C LYS A 172 6.57 24.75 24.74
N LEU A 173 7.85 24.52 24.99
CA LEU A 173 8.32 23.86 26.21
C LEU A 173 7.86 24.66 27.44
N SER A 174 7.14 24.00 28.33
CA SER A 174 6.82 24.56 29.65
C SER A 174 8.07 24.59 30.52
N SER A 175 8.11 25.53 31.46
CA SER A 175 9.12 25.56 32.52
C SER A 175 8.74 24.68 33.72
N ASP A 176 7.51 24.19 33.78
CA ASP A 176 7.06 23.26 34.83
C ASP A 176 7.56 21.84 34.53
N PRO A 177 8.35 21.21 35.42
CA PRO A 177 8.81 19.84 35.23
C PRO A 177 7.71 18.77 35.25
N ASN A 178 6.48 19.11 35.65
CA ASN A 178 5.33 18.19 35.62
C ASN A 178 4.52 18.28 34.31
N ASP A 179 4.77 19.28 33.47
CA ASP A 179 4.06 19.44 32.20
C ASP A 179 4.63 18.48 31.13
N SER A 180 3.80 17.58 30.63
CA SER A 180 4.16 16.71 29.51
C SER A 180 4.13 17.47 28.18
N ILE A 181 5.12 17.23 27.33
CA ILE A 181 5.22 17.92 26.05
C ILE A 181 4.43 17.20 24.97
N LEU A 182 3.46 17.88 24.36
CA LEU A 182 2.70 17.29 23.26
C LEU A 182 3.58 17.18 22.00
N THR A 183 3.76 15.96 21.51
CA THR A 183 4.48 15.66 20.26
C THR A 183 3.55 14.90 19.30
N PRO A 184 3.82 14.89 17.98
CA PRO A 184 3.03 14.09 17.05
C PRO A 184 2.94 12.61 17.44
N ALA A 185 4.00 12.03 18.04
CA ALA A 185 4.00 10.63 18.46
C ALA A 185 2.89 10.28 19.46
N HIS A 186 2.42 11.24 20.27
CA HIS A 186 1.34 10.99 21.23
C HIS A 186 0.02 10.60 20.54
N PHE A 187 -0.25 11.14 19.34
CA PHE A 187 -1.44 10.77 18.58
C PHE A 187 -1.36 9.38 17.94
N TRP A 188 -0.16 8.77 17.91
CA TRP A 188 0.04 7.42 17.36
C TRP A 188 -0.02 6.34 18.44
N LEU A 189 0.37 6.68 19.67
CA LEU A 189 0.43 5.74 20.81
C LEU A 189 -0.89 5.64 21.57
N GLU A 190 -1.84 6.55 21.34
CA GLU A 190 -3.18 6.57 21.96
C GLU A 190 -4.27 5.94 21.07
N LEU A 191 -3.91 5.19 20.03
CA LEU A 191 -4.89 4.36 19.33
C LEU A 191 -5.30 3.19 20.25
N PRO A 192 -6.61 2.91 20.41
CA PRO A 192 -7.13 1.88 21.31
C PRO A 192 -6.68 0.46 20.97
#